data_AF-A0A812IG47-F1
#
_entry.id   AF-A0A812IG47-F1
#
_cell.length_a   1.000
_cell.length_b   1.000
_cell.length_c   1.000
_cell.angle_alpha   90.00
_cell.angle_beta   90.00
_cell.angle_gamma   90.00
#
_symmetry.space_group_name_H-M   'P 1'
#
loop_
_entity.id
_entity.type
_entity.pdbx_description
1 polymer ?
#
loop_
_entity_poly.entity_id
_entity_poly.type
_entity_poly.pdbx_seq_one_letter_code
_entity_poly.pdbx_strand_id
1 'polypeptide(L)'
;MAEATLPPAPLPPNTQSPRVRAAMRVMGIIPTELDKKEEEDFDGNQNKHLLFEKKRRTLIGHVSMLAARGPQGGDTHDLGRSAGDLNAAFLEEVLRKEKESMEVMARMAKKDIQKTVIKELESRMEFEKGKKKQEENLKRMKELKKERDDKLKAVQKEAQKRREKSKEARDRADRQLQAHCEELRQQLKEADERVAKCLADIRQAHDDSIESKQVKGIEARRQKASFEDMMLRKREEMHDEIEEKHLRKRQLLEELLGQRDSNKEAMLQKETQCRQRVAEYLTQQQAENEKKYGEALERHSKAEEFRNDRLKDRLKDFKTTNSKKRQAFVSRYERLLAEKEKEHEEFRRNWESRSLQRSASETLRRKERPELLRAREGAEHFAALAAENRERLRRANAYAVDQQIEKLLAIRQRAQVLEDSKADADRRRMVVLRNTAVTKHELQHKVDRFKDVGVDKMLKLLEDVEIEPEAAKRINEILSELQLPPLGWRLRELRHCGQQEIWLE
;
A
#
# COMPACT_ATOMS: atom_id res chain seq x y z
N MET A 1 38.40 55.14 61.95
CA MET A 1 39.20 55.12 63.20
C MET A 1 40.07 56.37 63.19
N ALA A 2 40.46 56.92 64.33
CA ALA A 2 41.41 58.04 64.35
C ALA A 2 42.85 57.50 64.35
N GLU A 3 43.69 57.97 63.44
CA GLU A 3 45.12 57.65 63.46
C GLU A 3 45.78 58.35 64.65
N ALA A 4 46.39 57.56 65.52
CA ALA A 4 47.09 58.07 66.70
C ALA A 4 48.48 58.58 66.32
N THR A 5 48.53 59.73 65.63
CA THR A 5 49.79 60.40 65.27
C THR A 5 50.65 60.62 66.50
N LEU A 6 51.81 59.96 66.55
CA LEU A 6 52.75 60.07 67.66
C LEU A 6 53.27 61.51 67.78
N PRO A 7 53.55 62.01 69.00
CA PRO A 7 54.14 63.34 69.19
C PRO A 7 55.49 63.48 68.47
N PRO A 8 55.97 64.71 68.19
CA PRO A 8 57.24 64.93 67.49
C PRO A 8 58.40 64.19 68.18
N ALA A 9 59.30 63.64 67.38
CA ALA A 9 60.39 62.82 67.88
C ALA A 9 61.36 63.64 68.76
N PRO A 10 61.75 63.16 69.95
CA PRO A 10 62.77 63.83 70.77
C PRO A 10 64.12 63.81 70.04
N LEU A 11 64.88 64.90 70.20
CA LEU A 11 66.24 65.00 69.67
C LEU A 11 67.10 63.82 70.20
N PRO A 12 67.85 63.11 69.34
CA PRO A 12 68.68 62.00 69.79
C PRO A 12 69.78 62.52 70.73
N PRO A 13 70.01 61.87 71.88
CA PRO A 13 71.04 62.30 72.82
C PRO A 13 72.42 62.06 72.20
N ASN A 14 73.33 63.03 72.33
CA ASN A 14 74.67 62.91 71.75
C ASN A 14 75.43 61.73 72.39
N THR A 15 75.50 60.61 71.65
CA THR A 15 76.13 59.35 72.05
C THR A 15 77.64 59.47 72.29
N GLN A 16 78.29 60.53 71.79
CA GLN A 16 79.69 60.81 72.07
C GLN A 16 79.90 61.39 73.49
N SER A 17 78.87 61.95 74.14
CA SER A 17 78.97 62.57 75.47
C SER A 17 79.33 61.55 76.57
N PRO A 18 80.36 61.79 77.41
CA PRO A 18 80.74 60.88 78.50
C PRO A 18 79.62 60.60 79.50
N ARG A 19 78.78 61.59 79.83
CA ARG A 19 77.63 61.42 80.73
C ARG A 19 76.55 60.53 80.12
N VAL A 20 76.29 60.68 78.82
CA VAL A 20 75.35 59.83 78.07
C VAL A 20 75.88 58.39 78.00
N ARG A 21 77.17 58.20 77.69
CA ARG A 21 77.80 56.86 77.70
C ARG A 21 77.77 56.21 79.09
N ALA A 22 77.94 56.97 80.17
CA ALA A 22 77.82 56.47 81.53
C ALA A 22 76.38 56.01 81.84
N ALA A 23 75.37 56.82 81.53
CA ALA A 23 73.96 56.46 81.70
C ALA A 23 73.57 55.24 80.83
N MET A 24 74.00 55.18 79.57
CA MET A 24 73.80 54.01 78.70
C MET A 24 74.46 52.75 79.26
N ARG A 25 75.69 52.84 79.79
CA ARG A 25 76.41 51.71 80.39
C ARG A 25 75.76 51.23 81.69
N VAL A 26 75.21 52.13 82.51
CA VAL A 26 74.41 51.77 83.70
C VAL A 26 73.09 51.09 83.32
N MET A 27 72.47 51.50 82.20
CA MET A 27 71.21 50.95 81.69
C MET A 27 71.36 49.74 80.75
N GLY A 28 72.58 49.37 80.36
CA GLY A 28 72.85 48.25 79.43
C GLY A 28 72.50 48.50 77.96
N ILE A 29 72.33 49.75 77.53
CA ILE A 29 71.81 50.13 76.19
C ILE A 29 72.94 50.22 75.16
N ILE A 30 72.74 49.61 73.99
CA ILE A 30 73.70 49.65 72.86
C ILE A 30 73.36 50.86 71.95
N PRO A 31 74.35 51.60 71.39
CA PRO A 31 74.07 52.76 70.53
C PRO A 31 73.11 52.50 69.37
N THR A 32 73.19 51.33 68.73
CA THR A 32 72.32 50.92 67.61
C THR A 32 70.86 50.67 68.01
N GLU A 33 70.51 50.67 69.30
CA GLU A 33 69.12 50.69 69.77
C GLU A 33 68.51 52.10 69.81
N LEU A 34 69.34 53.16 69.66
CA LEU A 34 68.90 54.56 69.63
C LEU A 34 68.81 55.13 68.20
N ASP A 35 69.38 54.43 67.22
CA ASP A 35 69.31 54.81 65.81
C ASP A 35 67.89 54.64 65.24
N LYS A 36 67.53 55.45 64.24
CA LYS A 36 66.21 55.37 63.57
C LYS A 36 66.27 54.26 62.50
N LYS A 37 65.23 53.42 62.46
CA LYS A 37 64.98 52.44 61.39
C LYS A 37 63.80 52.88 60.53
N GLU A 38 63.81 52.46 59.27
CA GLU A 38 62.80 52.79 58.27
C GLU A 38 61.67 51.73 58.32
N GLU A 39 60.53 51.93 57.65
CA GLU A 39 59.45 50.92 57.66
C GLU A 39 59.80 49.66 56.84
N GLU A 40 60.72 49.78 55.89
CA GLU A 40 61.26 48.69 55.08
C GLU A 40 62.09 47.69 55.90
N ASP A 41 62.71 48.12 57.02
CA ASP A 41 63.44 47.26 57.98
C ASP A 41 62.57 46.17 58.66
N PHE A 42 61.24 46.22 58.50
CA PHE A 42 60.27 45.42 59.29
C PHE A 42 59.25 44.64 58.44
N ASP A 43 59.58 44.31 57.18
CA ASP A 43 58.71 43.58 56.24
C ASP A 43 57.32 44.24 56.06
N GLY A 44 57.28 45.59 56.05
CA GLY A 44 56.03 46.36 55.94
C GLY A 44 55.08 46.26 57.15
N ASN A 45 55.50 45.66 58.25
CA ASN A 45 54.65 45.42 59.41
C ASN A 45 54.58 46.64 60.34
N GLN A 46 53.71 47.59 60.02
CA GLN A 46 53.50 48.85 60.76
C GLN A 46 53.36 48.67 62.29
N ASN A 47 52.68 47.62 62.74
CA ASN A 47 52.53 47.33 64.18
C ASN A 47 53.87 47.00 64.87
N LYS A 48 54.82 46.35 64.18
CA LYS A 48 56.17 46.13 64.73
C LYS A 48 56.97 47.43 64.78
N HIS A 49 56.91 48.25 63.72
CA HIS A 49 57.63 49.52 63.61
C HIS A 49 57.19 50.51 64.70
N LEU A 50 55.88 50.72 64.89
CA LEU A 50 55.31 51.55 65.95
C LEU A 50 55.77 51.12 67.36
N LEU A 51 55.89 49.81 67.60
CA LEU A 51 56.32 49.24 68.88
C LEU A 51 57.83 49.45 69.11
N PHE A 52 58.64 49.35 68.04
CA PHE A 52 60.06 49.69 68.07
C PHE A 52 60.30 51.18 68.35
N GLU A 53 59.64 52.08 67.61
CA GLU A 53 59.73 53.54 67.84
C GLU A 53 59.31 53.93 69.27
N LYS A 54 58.26 53.28 69.81
CA LYS A 54 57.83 53.50 71.21
C LYS A 54 58.88 53.02 72.23
N LYS A 55 59.55 51.87 72.01
CA LYS A 55 60.68 51.41 72.84
C LYS A 55 61.82 52.43 72.77
N ARG A 56 62.25 52.78 71.56
CA ARG A 56 63.36 53.71 71.25
C ARG A 56 63.21 55.06 71.95
N ARG A 57 62.02 55.70 71.84
CA ARG A 57 61.71 56.97 72.51
C ARG A 57 61.78 56.88 74.03
N THR A 58 61.38 55.75 74.61
CA THR A 58 61.42 55.52 76.07
C THR A 58 62.86 55.40 76.58
N LEU A 59 63.73 54.70 75.82
CA LEU A 59 65.15 54.58 76.14
C LEU A 59 65.87 55.94 76.12
N ILE A 60 65.59 56.78 75.12
CA ILE A 60 66.09 58.16 75.03
C ILE A 60 65.75 58.95 76.32
N GLY A 61 64.48 58.93 76.74
CA GLY A 61 64.04 59.65 77.94
C GLY A 61 64.71 59.19 79.24
N HIS A 62 64.87 57.88 79.43
CA HIS A 62 65.53 57.34 80.63
C HIS A 62 67.03 57.67 80.69
N VAL A 63 67.74 57.57 79.55
CA VAL A 63 69.16 57.96 79.45
C VAL A 63 69.36 59.45 79.76
N SER A 64 68.42 60.32 79.35
CA SER A 64 68.46 61.75 79.67
C SER A 64 68.20 62.05 81.16
N MET A 65 67.27 61.35 81.82
CA MET A 65 66.96 61.62 83.23
C MET A 65 68.04 61.17 84.22
N LEU A 66 68.77 60.09 83.92
CA LEU A 66 69.67 59.44 84.89
C LEU A 66 70.97 60.22 85.22
N ALA A 67 71.09 61.47 84.78
CA ALA A 67 72.31 62.25 84.87
C ALA A 67 72.52 63.17 86.15
N ALA A 68 71.88 62.97 87.38
CA ALA A 68 72.26 63.52 88.77
C ALA A 68 71.34 63.25 90.07
N ARG A 69 71.83 63.17 91.38
CA ARG A 69 71.10 63.35 92.74
C ARG A 69 71.92 63.17 94.11
N GLY A 70 71.39 63.44 95.35
CA GLY A 70 72.00 63.14 96.74
C GLY A 70 71.27 63.55 98.11
N PRO A 71 71.64 63.07 99.38
CA PRO A 71 70.95 63.29 100.75
C PRO A 71 71.80 63.45 102.11
N GLN A 72 71.22 63.73 103.35
CA GLN A 72 71.91 63.80 104.75
C GLN A 72 71.02 63.95 106.08
N GLY A 73 71.54 63.80 107.37
CA GLY A 73 70.91 64.19 108.72
C GLY A 73 71.39 63.54 110.12
N GLY A 74 71.07 64.06 111.38
CA GLY A 74 71.32 63.43 112.76
C GLY A 74 71.19 64.21 114.17
N ASP A 75 71.35 63.52 115.35
CA ASP A 75 71.77 63.87 116.81
C ASP A 75 70.87 64.17 118.13
N THR A 76 71.40 64.04 119.42
CA THR A 76 70.70 64.00 120.82
C THR A 76 71.53 64.28 122.19
N HIS A 77 70.96 64.39 123.48
CA HIS A 77 71.46 63.99 124.91
C HIS A 77 70.96 64.74 126.27
N ASP A 78 71.25 64.23 127.54
CA ASP A 78 71.52 64.82 128.95
C ASP A 78 70.59 64.83 130.30
N LEU A 79 71.14 64.85 131.59
CA LEU A 79 70.47 64.62 132.98
C LEU A 79 71.18 64.96 134.41
N GLY A 80 70.47 65.30 135.58
CA GLY A 80 70.75 64.86 137.04
C GLY A 80 70.92 65.78 138.38
N ARG A 81 70.40 65.42 139.64
CA ARG A 81 70.84 65.78 141.09
C ARG A 81 70.12 64.96 142.26
N SER A 82 70.35 65.27 143.56
CA SER A 82 70.02 64.45 144.79
C SER A 82 69.54 65.31 146.03
N ALA A 83 69.22 64.86 147.29
CA ALA A 83 69.62 63.65 148.06
C ALA A 83 68.77 63.09 149.27
N GLY A 84 68.47 63.80 150.39
CA GLY A 84 68.20 63.17 151.71
C GLY A 84 66.76 62.76 152.08
N ASP A 85 65.77 63.60 151.75
CA ASP A 85 64.32 63.32 151.90
C ASP A 85 63.80 62.25 150.93
N LEU A 86 64.69 61.66 150.13
CA LEU A 86 64.37 60.76 149.02
C LEU A 86 63.55 59.55 149.44
N ASN A 87 63.76 58.95 150.63
CA ASN A 87 63.03 57.73 150.98
C ASN A 87 61.51 57.94 151.17
N ALA A 88 61.09 59.12 151.64
CA ALA A 88 59.66 59.44 151.76
C ALA A 88 59.06 59.76 150.38
N ALA A 89 59.71 60.66 149.63
CA ALA A 89 59.27 61.06 148.29
C ALA A 89 59.27 59.88 147.30
N PHE A 90 60.26 59.00 147.35
CA PHE A 90 60.37 57.82 146.47
C PHE A 90 59.25 56.81 146.71
N LEU A 91 58.86 56.55 147.97
CA LEU A 91 57.74 55.66 148.26
C LEU A 91 56.40 56.22 147.75
N GLU A 92 56.17 57.53 147.92
CA GLU A 92 54.96 58.17 147.38
C GLU A 92 54.97 58.22 145.84
N GLU A 93 56.10 58.50 145.21
CA GLU A 93 56.23 58.54 143.75
C GLU A 93 56.14 57.14 143.11
N VAL A 94 56.63 56.09 143.78
CA VAL A 94 56.42 54.68 143.36
C VAL A 94 54.93 54.34 143.42
N LEU A 95 54.23 54.62 144.52
CA LEU A 95 52.78 54.40 144.62
C LEU A 95 51.98 55.21 143.59
N ARG A 96 52.47 56.41 143.20
CA ARG A 96 51.87 57.19 142.11
C ARG A 96 52.05 56.52 140.76
N LYS A 97 53.26 56.03 140.46
CA LYS A 97 53.59 55.33 139.20
C LYS A 97 52.89 53.98 139.07
N GLU A 98 52.68 53.25 140.18
CA GLU A 98 51.86 52.02 140.17
C GLU A 98 50.39 52.32 139.86
N LYS A 99 49.80 53.38 140.43
CA LYS A 99 48.44 53.83 140.08
C LYS A 99 48.33 54.24 138.60
N GLU A 100 49.29 55.00 138.09
CA GLU A 100 49.35 55.39 136.67
C GLU A 100 49.45 54.17 135.74
N SER A 101 50.27 53.17 136.10
CA SER A 101 50.41 51.90 135.38
C SER A 101 49.10 51.09 135.36
N MET A 102 48.44 50.96 136.52
CA MET A 102 47.14 50.30 136.67
C MET A 102 46.06 50.98 135.80
N GLU A 103 46.03 52.31 135.75
CA GLU A 103 45.10 53.03 134.87
C GLU A 103 45.40 52.84 133.37
N VAL A 104 46.68 52.74 132.99
CA VAL A 104 47.07 52.48 131.60
C VAL A 104 46.63 51.07 131.18
N MET A 105 46.83 50.05 132.02
CA MET A 105 46.31 48.71 131.78
C MET A 105 44.78 48.70 131.68
N ALA A 106 44.07 49.38 132.59
CA ALA A 106 42.61 49.50 132.53
C ALA A 106 42.11 50.22 131.26
N ARG A 107 42.88 51.18 130.72
CA ARG A 107 42.60 51.85 129.44
C ARG A 107 42.88 50.96 128.23
N MET A 108 43.90 50.10 128.27
CA MET A 108 44.17 49.14 127.19
C MET A 108 43.12 48.02 127.15
N ALA A 109 42.80 47.41 128.29
CA ALA A 109 41.77 46.37 128.37
C ALA A 109 40.42 46.83 127.80
N LYS A 110 39.99 48.07 128.10
CA LYS A 110 38.78 48.67 127.50
C LYS A 110 38.86 48.79 125.98
N LYS A 111 40.01 49.16 125.41
CA LYS A 111 40.21 49.27 123.96
C LYS A 111 40.19 47.90 123.25
N ASP A 112 40.75 46.86 123.86
CA ASP A 112 40.77 45.54 123.22
C ASP A 112 39.42 44.81 123.34
N ILE A 113 38.65 45.04 124.41
CA ILE A 113 37.22 44.68 124.46
C ILE A 113 36.46 45.36 123.32
N GLN A 114 36.64 46.68 123.13
CA GLN A 114 36.01 47.44 122.05
C GLN A 114 36.38 46.89 120.65
N LYS A 115 37.66 46.64 120.37
CA LYS A 115 38.09 46.00 119.10
C LYS A 115 37.45 44.64 118.87
N THR A 116 37.31 43.83 119.93
CA THR A 116 36.75 42.48 119.84
C THR A 116 35.27 42.53 119.50
N VAL A 117 34.51 43.42 120.15
CA VAL A 117 33.09 43.66 119.85
C VAL A 117 32.90 44.19 118.42
N ILE A 118 33.77 45.09 117.95
CA ILE A 118 33.71 45.60 116.56
C ILE A 118 33.86 44.46 115.55
N LYS A 119 34.86 43.57 115.71
CA LYS A 119 35.06 42.41 114.82
C LYS A 119 33.89 41.40 114.84
N GLU A 120 33.29 41.15 116.00
CA GLU A 120 32.07 40.35 116.13
C GLU A 120 30.89 40.96 115.35
N LEU A 121 30.70 42.29 115.44
CA LEU A 121 29.62 42.98 114.72
C LEU A 121 29.87 43.06 113.21
N GLU A 122 31.11 43.29 112.78
CA GLU A 122 31.51 43.31 111.36
C GLU A 122 31.27 41.95 110.70
N SER A 123 31.77 40.86 111.29
CA SER A 123 31.60 39.50 110.76
C SER A 123 30.13 39.04 110.71
N ARG A 124 29.31 39.38 111.71
CA ARG A 124 27.85 39.17 111.67
C ARG A 124 27.19 39.95 110.53
N MET A 125 27.62 41.20 110.29
CA MET A 125 27.07 42.02 109.20
C MET A 125 27.43 41.48 107.82
N GLU A 126 28.62 40.90 107.65
CA GLU A 126 29.03 40.21 106.42
C GLU A 126 28.25 38.90 106.20
N PHE A 127 28.03 38.12 107.27
CA PHE A 127 27.22 36.90 107.21
C PHE A 127 25.77 37.19 106.77
N GLU A 128 25.14 38.23 107.29
CA GLU A 128 23.81 38.68 106.83
C GLU A 128 23.79 39.11 105.37
N LYS A 129 24.81 39.87 104.91
CA LYS A 129 24.94 40.28 103.50
C LYS A 129 25.14 39.07 102.58
N GLY A 130 25.84 38.03 103.04
CA GLY A 130 25.96 36.75 102.34
C GLY A 130 24.63 36.03 102.21
N LYS A 131 23.90 35.87 103.32
CA LYS A 131 22.60 35.18 103.35
C LYS A 131 21.55 35.85 102.45
N LYS A 132 21.41 37.18 102.52
CA LYS A 132 20.45 37.95 101.69
C LYS A 132 20.71 37.75 100.18
N LYS A 133 21.98 37.75 99.74
CA LYS A 133 22.35 37.46 98.33
C LYS A 133 22.00 36.05 97.87
N GLN A 134 22.09 35.05 98.76
CA GLN A 134 21.68 33.67 98.43
C GLN A 134 20.15 33.56 98.24
N GLU A 135 19.37 34.20 99.12
CA GLU A 135 17.91 34.22 99.03
C GLU A 135 17.40 34.95 97.77
N GLU A 136 18.06 36.05 97.36
CA GLU A 136 17.76 36.77 96.11
C GLU A 136 18.04 35.93 94.86
N ASN A 137 19.20 35.25 94.78
CA ASN A 137 19.52 34.37 93.67
C ASN A 137 18.56 33.17 93.56
N LEU A 138 18.13 32.62 94.70
CA LEU A 138 17.14 31.52 94.73
C LEU A 138 15.73 31.96 94.26
N LYS A 139 15.38 33.25 94.38
CA LYS A 139 14.14 33.82 93.79
C LYS A 139 14.28 33.98 92.28
N ARG A 140 15.33 34.65 91.81
CA ARG A 140 15.62 34.84 90.37
C ARG A 140 15.68 33.52 89.59
N MET A 141 16.29 32.48 90.18
CA MET A 141 16.36 31.14 89.56
C MET A 141 15.02 30.38 89.49
N LYS A 142 14.02 30.78 90.29
CA LYS A 142 12.64 30.25 90.19
C LYS A 142 11.81 31.01 89.14
N GLU A 143 12.01 32.32 89.05
CA GLU A 143 11.37 33.20 88.05
C GLU A 143 11.82 32.83 86.62
N LEU A 144 13.13 32.73 86.38
CA LEU A 144 13.69 32.34 85.08
C LEU A 144 13.24 30.95 84.61
N LYS A 145 12.98 30.02 85.54
CA LYS A 145 12.42 28.70 85.21
C LYS A 145 10.97 28.80 84.75
N LYS A 146 10.11 29.52 85.48
CA LYS A 146 8.71 29.75 85.08
C LYS A 146 8.62 30.38 83.69
N GLU A 147 9.39 31.45 83.44
CA GLU A 147 9.43 32.09 82.13
C GLU A 147 9.80 31.11 81.00
N ARG A 148 10.81 30.25 81.22
CA ARG A 148 11.22 29.26 80.23
C ARG A 148 10.11 28.23 79.95
N ASP A 149 9.47 27.74 80.99
CA ASP A 149 8.42 26.73 80.89
C ASP A 149 7.17 27.28 80.18
N ASP A 150 6.79 28.55 80.45
CA ASP A 150 5.64 29.18 79.80
C ASP A 150 5.94 29.58 78.35
N LYS A 151 7.18 30.02 78.03
CA LYS A 151 7.65 30.19 76.64
C LYS A 151 7.63 28.87 75.87
N LEU A 152 8.03 27.75 76.49
CA LEU A 152 7.95 26.42 75.88
C LEU A 152 6.50 25.98 75.59
N LYS A 153 5.57 26.19 76.54
CA LYS A 153 4.13 25.89 76.34
C LYS A 153 3.52 26.71 75.20
N ALA A 154 3.91 27.98 75.06
CA ALA A 154 3.45 28.84 73.97
C ALA A 154 3.91 28.31 72.60
N VAL A 155 5.21 28.00 72.45
CA VAL A 155 5.79 27.45 71.21
C VAL A 155 5.17 26.09 70.86
N GLN A 156 4.94 25.21 71.84
CA GLN A 156 4.28 23.91 71.62
C GLN A 156 2.85 24.08 71.07
N LYS A 157 2.04 24.98 71.66
CA LYS A 157 0.68 25.27 71.19
C LYS A 157 0.66 25.89 69.78
N GLU A 158 1.64 26.71 69.43
CA GLU A 158 1.73 27.24 68.06
C GLU A 158 2.17 26.17 67.05
N ALA A 159 3.14 25.32 67.41
CA ALA A 159 3.60 24.21 66.58
C ALA A 159 2.49 23.18 66.32
N GLN A 160 1.62 22.90 67.30
CA GLN A 160 0.42 22.08 67.12
C GLN A 160 -0.53 22.71 66.09
N LYS A 161 -0.90 24.00 66.26
CA LYS A 161 -1.76 24.72 65.32
C LYS A 161 -1.19 24.78 63.89
N ARG A 162 0.14 24.90 63.75
CA ARG A 162 0.82 24.83 62.44
C ARG A 162 0.73 23.42 61.83
N ARG A 163 0.91 22.36 62.62
CA ARG A 163 0.71 20.96 62.17
C ARG A 163 -0.73 20.67 61.77
N GLU A 164 -1.72 21.12 62.55
CA GLU A 164 -3.14 20.94 62.27
C GLU A 164 -3.53 21.60 60.94
N LYS A 165 -3.17 22.88 60.73
CA LYS A 165 -3.39 23.57 59.45
C LYS A 165 -2.66 22.89 58.28
N SER A 166 -1.43 22.41 58.49
CA SER A 166 -0.69 21.68 57.45
C SER A 166 -1.31 20.31 57.14
N LYS A 167 -1.99 19.68 58.10
CA LYS A 167 -2.75 18.46 57.88
C LYS A 167 -4.05 18.75 57.12
N GLU A 168 -4.85 19.72 57.55
CA GLU A 168 -6.07 20.11 56.83
C GLU A 168 -5.81 20.50 55.37
N ALA A 169 -4.69 21.14 55.07
CA ALA A 169 -4.31 21.49 53.70
C ALA A 169 -4.07 20.24 52.83
N ARG A 170 -3.44 19.19 53.39
CA ARG A 170 -3.26 17.88 52.73
C ARG A 170 -4.59 17.14 52.63
N ASP A 171 -5.30 17.00 53.74
CA ASP A 171 -6.62 16.35 53.81
C ASP A 171 -7.65 17.00 52.85
N ARG A 172 -7.46 18.26 52.44
CA ARG A 172 -8.24 18.94 51.36
C ARG A 172 -7.71 18.66 49.96
N ALA A 173 -6.40 18.73 49.73
CA ALA A 173 -5.79 18.40 48.45
C ALA A 173 -6.05 16.94 48.04
N ASP A 174 -5.94 16.01 49.00
CA ASP A 174 -6.23 14.58 48.80
C ASP A 174 -7.70 14.35 48.42
N ARG A 175 -8.64 15.10 49.02
CA ARG A 175 -10.07 15.07 48.63
C ARG A 175 -10.32 15.63 47.24
N GLN A 176 -9.64 16.72 46.86
CA GLN A 176 -9.74 17.28 45.51
C GLN A 176 -9.18 16.31 44.46
N LEU A 177 -8.05 15.66 44.77
CA LEU A 177 -7.45 14.62 43.93
C LEU A 177 -8.37 13.39 43.80
N GLN A 178 -9.00 12.95 44.89
CA GLN A 178 -9.99 11.86 44.87
C GLN A 178 -11.20 12.22 43.99
N ALA A 179 -11.81 13.38 44.18
CA ALA A 179 -12.94 13.84 43.37
C ALA A 179 -12.59 13.90 41.88
N HIS A 180 -11.44 14.47 41.52
CA HIS A 180 -10.95 14.50 40.13
C HIS A 180 -10.67 13.09 39.57
N CYS A 181 -10.18 12.15 40.38
CA CYS A 181 -10.03 10.74 39.96
C CYS A 181 -11.38 10.03 39.78
N GLU A 182 -12.41 10.40 40.53
CA GLU A 182 -13.77 9.87 40.38
C GLU A 182 -14.48 10.44 39.15
N GLU A 183 -14.32 11.73 38.89
CA GLU A 183 -14.80 12.41 37.69
C GLU A 183 -14.15 11.84 36.41
N LEU A 184 -12.81 11.66 36.40
CA LEU A 184 -12.11 10.96 35.32
C LEU A 184 -12.60 9.51 35.13
N ARG A 185 -12.92 8.80 36.21
CA ARG A 185 -13.50 7.44 36.13
C ARG A 185 -14.92 7.43 35.55
N GLN A 186 -15.71 8.48 35.77
CA GLN A 186 -17.02 8.63 35.13
C GLN A 186 -16.86 8.94 33.64
N GLN A 187 -16.01 9.91 33.28
CA GLN A 187 -15.72 10.25 31.89
C GLN A 187 -15.17 9.07 31.08
N LEU A 188 -14.29 8.25 31.66
CA LEU A 188 -13.79 7.01 31.04
C LEU A 188 -14.92 6.00 30.80
N LYS A 189 -15.78 5.74 31.81
CA LYS A 189 -16.95 4.84 31.63
C LYS A 189 -17.90 5.33 30.55
N GLU A 190 -18.18 6.63 30.47
CA GLU A 190 -19.00 7.19 29.40
C GLU A 190 -18.35 7.02 28.02
N ALA A 191 -17.02 7.15 27.93
CA ALA A 191 -16.29 6.92 26.70
C ALA A 191 -16.33 5.44 26.29
N ASP A 192 -16.09 4.52 27.24
CA ASP A 192 -16.20 3.07 27.04
C ASP A 192 -17.62 2.67 26.59
N GLU A 193 -18.67 3.23 27.18
CA GLU A 193 -20.05 3.01 26.76
C GLU A 193 -20.34 3.53 25.34
N ARG A 194 -19.82 4.70 24.96
CA ARG A 194 -19.95 5.25 23.61
C ARG A 194 -19.23 4.38 22.58
N VAL A 195 -18.03 3.89 22.92
CA VAL A 195 -17.27 2.95 22.08
C VAL A 195 -17.98 1.61 21.97
N ALA A 196 -18.51 1.06 23.08
CA ALA A 196 -19.26 -0.20 23.08
C ALA A 196 -20.53 -0.13 22.22
N LYS A 197 -21.27 0.99 22.27
CA LYS A 197 -22.42 1.26 21.39
C LYS A 197 -22.00 1.31 19.92
N CYS A 198 -21.01 2.12 19.58
CA CYS A 198 -20.48 2.22 18.21
C CYS A 198 -19.97 0.86 17.66
N LEU A 199 -19.33 0.03 18.50
CA LEU A 199 -18.91 -1.32 18.13
C LEU A 199 -20.08 -2.30 17.95
N ALA A 200 -21.20 -2.09 18.65
CA ALA A 200 -22.43 -2.84 18.42
C ALA A 200 -23.11 -2.41 17.10
N ASP A 201 -23.21 -1.10 16.86
CA ASP A 201 -23.77 -0.53 15.63
C ASP A 201 -23.00 -1.01 14.38
N ILE A 202 -21.66 -1.06 14.46
CA ILE A 202 -20.79 -1.58 13.39
C ILE A 202 -21.02 -3.07 13.13
N ARG A 203 -21.27 -3.88 14.17
CA ARG A 203 -21.59 -5.31 14.02
C ARG A 203 -22.97 -5.49 13.37
N GLN A 204 -23.98 -4.79 13.87
CA GLN A 204 -25.33 -4.88 13.32
C GLN A 204 -25.36 -4.45 11.85
N ALA A 205 -24.74 -3.31 11.50
CA ALA A 205 -24.64 -2.85 10.11
C ALA A 205 -23.83 -3.81 9.20
N HIS A 206 -22.88 -4.56 9.75
CA HIS A 206 -22.16 -5.60 9.03
C HIS A 206 -23.04 -6.83 8.76
N ASP A 207 -23.82 -7.26 9.75
CA ASP A 207 -24.69 -8.44 9.66
C ASP A 207 -25.91 -8.14 8.77
N ASP A 208 -26.54 -6.95 8.89
CA ASP A 208 -27.52 -6.41 7.94
C ASP A 208 -26.96 -6.39 6.51
N SER A 209 -25.67 -6.08 6.35
CA SER A 209 -24.99 -6.10 5.05
C SER A 209 -24.79 -7.51 4.50
N ILE A 210 -24.57 -8.51 5.37
CA ILE A 210 -24.53 -9.92 4.99
C ILE A 210 -25.92 -10.37 4.54
N GLU A 211 -26.96 -10.13 5.32
CA GLU A 211 -28.33 -10.53 4.97
C GLU A 211 -28.79 -9.87 3.67
N SER A 212 -28.57 -8.56 3.51
CA SER A 212 -28.89 -7.84 2.26
C SER A 212 -28.17 -8.43 1.04
N LYS A 213 -26.91 -8.86 1.18
CA LYS A 213 -26.15 -9.55 0.11
C LYS A 213 -26.70 -10.95 -0.16
N GLN A 214 -27.10 -11.71 0.87
CA GLN A 214 -27.70 -13.03 0.71
C GLN A 214 -29.05 -12.95 -0.01
N VAL A 215 -29.94 -12.04 0.41
CA VAL A 215 -31.25 -11.81 -0.22
C VAL A 215 -31.08 -11.46 -1.70
N LYS A 216 -30.25 -10.44 -2.02
CA LYS A 216 -29.95 -10.05 -3.42
C LYS A 216 -29.34 -11.20 -4.23
N GLY A 217 -28.50 -12.03 -3.59
CA GLY A 217 -27.94 -13.23 -4.20
C GLY A 217 -28.99 -14.32 -4.51
N ILE A 218 -30.01 -14.48 -3.65
CA ILE A 218 -31.14 -15.40 -3.86
C ILE A 218 -32.07 -14.87 -4.95
N GLU A 219 -32.37 -13.56 -4.94
CA GLU A 219 -33.18 -12.90 -5.97
C GLU A 219 -32.52 -13.00 -7.36
N ALA A 220 -31.22 -12.69 -7.47
CA ALA A 220 -30.49 -12.82 -8.73
C ALA A 220 -30.47 -14.28 -9.25
N ARG A 221 -30.34 -15.28 -8.36
CA ARG A 221 -30.46 -16.70 -8.73
C ARG A 221 -31.88 -17.05 -9.21
N ARG A 222 -32.92 -16.56 -8.54
CA ARG A 222 -34.33 -16.76 -8.94
C ARG A 222 -34.62 -16.13 -10.30
N GLN A 223 -34.18 -14.89 -10.53
CA GLN A 223 -34.30 -14.21 -11.82
C GLN A 223 -33.58 -14.99 -12.93
N LYS A 224 -32.32 -15.38 -12.70
CA LYS A 224 -31.56 -16.20 -13.65
C LYS A 224 -32.25 -17.52 -13.98
N ALA A 225 -32.72 -18.26 -12.96
CA ALA A 225 -33.45 -19.51 -13.15
C ALA A 225 -34.76 -19.31 -13.94
N SER A 226 -35.53 -18.25 -13.64
CA SER A 226 -36.76 -17.93 -14.39
C SER A 226 -36.51 -17.52 -15.85
N PHE A 227 -35.37 -16.90 -16.13
CA PHE A 227 -34.94 -16.57 -17.49
C PHE A 227 -34.48 -17.83 -18.24
N GLU A 228 -33.74 -18.72 -17.58
CA GLU A 228 -33.30 -20.00 -18.14
C GLU A 228 -34.48 -20.94 -18.42
N ASP A 229 -35.48 -21.01 -17.53
CA ASP A 229 -36.75 -21.71 -17.74
C ASP A 229 -37.56 -21.11 -18.91
N MET A 230 -37.73 -19.78 -18.97
CA MET A 230 -38.38 -19.11 -20.09
C MET A 230 -37.67 -19.34 -21.44
N MET A 231 -36.33 -19.46 -21.42
CA MET A 231 -35.54 -19.81 -22.60
C MET A 231 -35.56 -21.32 -22.92
N LEU A 232 -35.88 -22.18 -21.96
CA LEU A 232 -36.12 -23.61 -22.19
C LEU A 232 -37.48 -23.81 -22.88
N ARG A 233 -38.54 -23.26 -22.31
CA ARG A 233 -39.91 -23.34 -22.86
C ARG A 233 -39.99 -22.85 -24.30
N LYS A 234 -39.32 -21.74 -24.64
CA LYS A 234 -39.24 -21.25 -26.03
C LYS A 234 -38.51 -22.18 -27.00
N ARG A 235 -37.65 -23.08 -26.51
CA ARG A 235 -37.02 -24.13 -27.34
C ARG A 235 -37.96 -25.32 -27.52
N GLU A 236 -38.74 -25.65 -26.49
CA GLU A 236 -39.79 -26.67 -26.52
C GLU A 236 -40.91 -26.23 -27.49
N GLU A 237 -41.45 -25.01 -27.34
CA GLU A 237 -42.40 -24.38 -28.26
C GLU A 237 -41.91 -24.40 -29.73
N MET A 238 -40.65 -24.03 -29.98
CA MET A 238 -40.08 -24.11 -31.34
C MET A 238 -39.85 -25.54 -31.82
N HIS A 239 -39.58 -26.49 -30.94
CA HIS A 239 -39.42 -27.90 -31.28
C HIS A 239 -40.76 -28.50 -31.70
N ASP A 240 -41.82 -28.26 -30.93
CA ASP A 240 -43.18 -28.71 -31.21
C ASP A 240 -43.71 -28.09 -32.53
N GLU A 241 -43.45 -26.79 -32.75
CA GLU A 241 -43.70 -26.13 -34.04
C GLU A 241 -42.97 -26.82 -35.21
N ILE A 242 -41.75 -27.32 -34.99
CA ILE A 242 -40.95 -28.02 -36.01
C ILE A 242 -41.51 -29.43 -36.23
N GLU A 243 -41.85 -30.18 -35.18
CA GLU A 243 -42.47 -31.50 -35.29
C GLU A 243 -43.81 -31.43 -36.02
N GLU A 244 -44.68 -30.47 -35.70
CA GLU A 244 -45.92 -30.22 -36.43
C GLU A 244 -45.66 -29.93 -37.92
N LYS A 245 -44.68 -29.08 -38.24
CA LYS A 245 -44.30 -28.79 -39.65
C LYS A 245 -43.76 -30.04 -40.35
N HIS A 246 -43.10 -30.95 -39.64
CA HIS A 246 -42.67 -32.25 -40.18
C HIS A 246 -43.79 -33.29 -40.27
N LEU A 247 -44.81 -33.24 -39.40
CA LEU A 247 -45.99 -34.09 -39.46
C LEU A 247 -46.88 -33.71 -40.65
N ARG A 248 -47.22 -32.42 -40.78
CA ARG A 248 -47.97 -31.86 -41.91
C ARG A 248 -47.28 -32.15 -43.25
N LYS A 249 -45.94 -32.08 -43.31
CA LYS A 249 -45.15 -32.47 -44.50
C LYS A 249 -45.17 -33.97 -44.78
N ARG A 250 -45.20 -34.84 -43.77
CA ARG A 250 -45.34 -36.29 -43.95
C ARG A 250 -46.73 -36.64 -44.50
N GLN A 251 -47.78 -36.09 -43.92
CA GLN A 251 -49.16 -36.24 -44.40
C GLN A 251 -49.30 -35.81 -45.88
N LEU A 252 -48.78 -34.64 -46.25
CA LEU A 252 -48.77 -34.19 -47.65
C LEU A 252 -47.99 -35.13 -48.59
N LEU A 253 -46.89 -35.75 -48.14
CA LEU A 253 -46.15 -36.72 -48.93
C LEU A 253 -46.90 -38.05 -49.06
N GLU A 254 -47.61 -38.49 -48.03
CA GLU A 254 -48.48 -39.68 -48.05
C GLU A 254 -49.68 -39.47 -48.98
N GLU A 255 -50.33 -38.29 -48.93
CA GLU A 255 -51.36 -37.88 -49.89
C GLU A 255 -50.84 -37.88 -51.34
N LEU A 256 -49.66 -37.30 -51.58
CA LEU A 256 -49.05 -37.27 -52.92
C LEU A 256 -48.62 -38.66 -53.40
N LEU A 257 -48.23 -39.58 -52.51
CA LEU A 257 -47.97 -40.98 -52.85
C LEU A 257 -49.28 -41.70 -53.23
N GLY A 258 -50.33 -41.57 -52.40
CA GLY A 258 -51.65 -42.12 -52.71
C GLY A 258 -52.24 -41.60 -54.02
N GLN A 259 -52.09 -40.30 -54.30
CA GLN A 259 -52.45 -39.72 -55.60
C GLN A 259 -51.63 -40.31 -56.75
N ARG A 260 -50.33 -40.56 -56.58
CA ARG A 260 -49.49 -41.18 -57.62
C ARG A 260 -49.87 -42.64 -57.86
N ASP A 261 -50.21 -43.39 -56.82
CA ASP A 261 -50.61 -44.79 -56.96
C ASP A 261 -52.02 -44.92 -57.56
N SER A 262 -52.99 -44.11 -57.12
CA SER A 262 -54.30 -44.00 -57.77
C SER A 262 -54.18 -43.60 -59.25
N ASN A 263 -53.27 -42.68 -59.61
CA ASN A 263 -53.00 -42.36 -61.01
C ASN A 263 -52.32 -43.50 -61.79
N LYS A 264 -51.45 -44.31 -61.18
CA LYS A 264 -50.91 -45.54 -61.81
C LYS A 264 -52.03 -46.53 -62.09
N GLU A 265 -52.91 -46.77 -61.11
CA GLU A 265 -54.06 -47.67 -61.28
C GLU A 265 -55.01 -47.18 -62.38
N ALA A 266 -55.35 -45.89 -62.41
CA ALA A 266 -56.17 -45.31 -63.46
C ALA A 266 -55.52 -45.37 -64.85
N MET A 267 -54.19 -45.30 -64.95
CA MET A 267 -53.45 -45.51 -66.19
C MET A 267 -53.42 -46.99 -66.60
N LEU A 268 -53.19 -47.91 -65.67
CA LEU A 268 -53.23 -49.35 -65.90
C LEU A 268 -54.62 -49.82 -66.35
N GLN A 269 -55.69 -49.28 -65.76
CA GLN A 269 -57.08 -49.53 -66.19
C GLN A 269 -57.36 -49.01 -67.60
N LYS A 270 -56.81 -47.84 -67.98
CA LYS A 270 -56.90 -47.35 -69.36
C LYS A 270 -56.12 -48.22 -70.34
N GLU A 271 -54.92 -48.69 -69.95
CA GLU A 271 -54.15 -49.62 -70.76
C GLU A 271 -54.86 -50.97 -70.95
N THR A 272 -55.43 -51.57 -69.90
CA THR A 272 -56.16 -52.84 -70.04
C THR A 272 -57.41 -52.68 -70.89
N GLN A 273 -58.19 -51.61 -70.73
CA GLN A 273 -59.33 -51.30 -71.60
C GLN A 273 -58.92 -51.09 -73.07
N CYS A 274 -57.81 -50.40 -73.32
CA CYS A 274 -57.27 -50.25 -74.69
C CYS A 274 -56.81 -51.60 -75.28
N ARG A 275 -56.11 -52.43 -74.50
CA ARG A 275 -55.69 -53.78 -74.93
C ARG A 275 -56.90 -54.68 -75.21
N GLN A 276 -57.96 -54.61 -74.40
CA GLN A 276 -59.22 -55.32 -74.60
C GLN A 276 -59.89 -54.90 -75.91
N ARG A 277 -60.10 -53.59 -76.14
CA ARG A 277 -60.69 -53.07 -77.38
C ARG A 277 -59.89 -53.44 -78.64
N VAL A 278 -58.56 -53.46 -78.54
CA VAL A 278 -57.70 -53.92 -79.65
C VAL A 278 -57.85 -55.42 -79.90
N ALA A 279 -57.95 -56.25 -78.86
CA ALA A 279 -58.21 -57.68 -79.00
C ALA A 279 -59.62 -57.98 -79.56
N GLU A 280 -60.63 -57.24 -79.12
CA GLU A 280 -62.00 -57.29 -79.67
C GLU A 280 -62.03 -56.91 -81.15
N TYR A 281 -61.35 -55.82 -81.53
CA TYR A 281 -61.23 -55.41 -82.93
C TYR A 281 -60.50 -56.45 -83.79
N LEU A 282 -59.38 -57.01 -83.31
CA LEU A 282 -58.62 -58.02 -84.05
C LEU A 282 -59.40 -59.33 -84.21
N THR A 283 -60.14 -59.77 -83.18
CA THR A 283 -60.98 -60.98 -83.27
C THR A 283 -62.19 -60.77 -84.19
N GLN A 284 -62.82 -59.59 -84.19
CA GLN A 284 -63.84 -59.21 -85.18
C GLN A 284 -63.27 -59.20 -86.60
N GLN A 285 -62.11 -58.59 -86.81
CA GLN A 285 -61.44 -58.55 -88.12
C GLN A 285 -61.03 -59.94 -88.61
N GLN A 286 -60.57 -60.83 -87.71
CA GLN A 286 -60.28 -62.22 -88.04
C GLN A 286 -61.56 -62.97 -88.45
N ALA A 287 -62.64 -62.88 -87.67
CA ALA A 287 -63.91 -63.53 -87.99
C ALA A 287 -64.50 -63.02 -89.33
N GLU A 288 -64.38 -61.72 -89.63
CA GLU A 288 -64.72 -61.17 -90.94
C GLU A 288 -63.88 -61.77 -92.08
N ASN A 289 -62.57 -61.93 -91.88
CA ASN A 289 -61.66 -62.48 -92.89
C ASN A 289 -61.90 -63.97 -93.11
N GLU A 290 -62.14 -64.74 -92.04
CA GLU A 290 -62.53 -66.15 -92.10
C GLU A 290 -63.88 -66.32 -92.83
N LYS A 291 -64.87 -65.45 -92.57
CA LYS A 291 -66.12 -65.43 -93.33
C LYS A 291 -65.91 -65.13 -94.82
N LYS A 292 -65.13 -64.09 -95.15
CA LYS A 292 -64.81 -63.74 -96.55
C LYS A 292 -64.05 -64.86 -97.26
N TYR A 293 -63.21 -65.60 -96.54
CA TYR A 293 -62.51 -66.78 -97.06
C TYR A 293 -63.45 -67.97 -97.27
N GLY A 294 -64.38 -68.23 -96.35
CA GLY A 294 -65.45 -69.24 -96.52
C GLY A 294 -66.33 -68.94 -97.74
N GLU A 295 -66.77 -67.69 -97.90
CA GLU A 295 -67.52 -67.25 -99.09
C GLU A 295 -66.70 -67.43 -100.40
N ALA A 296 -65.38 -67.23 -100.35
CA ALA A 296 -64.50 -67.47 -101.50
C ALA A 296 -64.38 -68.97 -101.82
N LEU A 297 -64.22 -69.82 -100.80
CA LEU A 297 -64.22 -71.29 -100.98
C LEU A 297 -65.54 -71.79 -101.57
N GLU A 298 -66.69 -71.29 -101.11
CA GLU A 298 -67.99 -71.61 -101.72
C GLU A 298 -68.05 -71.21 -103.21
N ARG A 299 -67.58 -70.01 -103.57
CA ARG A 299 -67.52 -69.57 -104.97
C ARG A 299 -66.60 -70.45 -105.81
N HIS A 300 -65.48 -70.91 -105.25
CA HIS A 300 -64.58 -71.84 -105.92
C HIS A 300 -65.22 -73.24 -106.10
N SER A 301 -65.90 -73.76 -105.08
CA SER A 301 -66.65 -75.03 -105.16
C SER A 301 -67.73 -74.97 -106.24
N LYS A 302 -68.59 -73.94 -106.22
CA LYS A 302 -69.65 -73.71 -107.22
C LYS A 302 -69.09 -73.52 -108.63
N ALA A 303 -67.91 -72.91 -108.76
CA ALA A 303 -67.21 -72.79 -110.04
C ALA A 303 -66.57 -74.13 -110.50
N GLU A 304 -66.18 -75.01 -109.59
CA GLU A 304 -65.69 -76.36 -109.89
C GLU A 304 -66.84 -77.28 -110.33
N GLU A 305 -67.97 -77.27 -109.63
CA GLU A 305 -69.21 -77.95 -110.03
C GLU A 305 -69.60 -77.56 -111.46
N PHE A 306 -69.67 -76.25 -111.75
CA PHE A 306 -69.97 -75.74 -113.10
C PHE A 306 -68.94 -76.15 -114.16
N ARG A 307 -67.64 -76.23 -113.83
CA ARG A 307 -66.62 -76.76 -114.74
C ARG A 307 -66.83 -78.25 -114.99
N ASN A 308 -67.13 -79.03 -113.96
CA ASN A 308 -67.34 -80.46 -114.04
C ASN A 308 -68.60 -80.81 -114.84
N ASP A 309 -69.70 -80.07 -114.68
CA ASP A 309 -70.90 -80.25 -115.51
C ASP A 309 -70.67 -79.82 -116.96
N ARG A 310 -69.98 -78.69 -117.19
CA ARG A 310 -69.58 -78.28 -118.54
C ARG A 310 -68.61 -79.27 -119.21
N LEU A 311 -67.82 -80.01 -118.43
CA LEU A 311 -67.00 -81.12 -118.91
C LEU A 311 -67.86 -82.36 -119.24
N LYS A 312 -68.83 -82.73 -118.41
CA LYS A 312 -69.81 -83.80 -118.70
C LYS A 312 -70.55 -83.52 -120.01
N ASP A 313 -71.04 -82.29 -120.19
CA ASP A 313 -71.78 -81.89 -121.40
C ASP A 313 -70.88 -81.83 -122.64
N ARG A 314 -69.68 -81.25 -122.54
CA ARG A 314 -68.68 -81.36 -123.62
C ARG A 314 -68.35 -82.81 -123.98
N LEU A 315 -68.39 -83.73 -123.02
CA LEU A 315 -68.14 -85.16 -123.26
C LEU A 315 -69.37 -85.88 -123.86
N LYS A 316 -70.60 -85.42 -123.60
CA LYS A 316 -71.81 -85.81 -124.35
C LYS A 316 -71.71 -85.29 -125.79
N ASP A 317 -71.40 -84.02 -125.99
CA ASP A 317 -71.24 -83.38 -127.30
C ASP A 317 -70.11 -84.03 -128.12
N PHE A 318 -68.99 -84.39 -127.48
CA PHE A 318 -67.92 -85.10 -128.15
C PHE A 318 -68.36 -86.53 -128.53
N LYS A 319 -69.11 -87.24 -127.68
CA LYS A 319 -69.67 -88.56 -128.02
C LYS A 319 -70.67 -88.48 -129.18
N THR A 320 -71.61 -87.54 -129.17
CA THR A 320 -72.59 -87.37 -130.25
C THR A 320 -71.95 -86.87 -131.55
N THR A 321 -71.01 -85.92 -131.45
CA THR A 321 -70.23 -85.41 -132.60
C THR A 321 -69.32 -86.48 -133.17
N ASN A 322 -68.67 -87.30 -132.35
CA ASN A 322 -67.83 -88.40 -132.82
C ASN A 322 -68.67 -89.53 -133.42
N SER A 323 -69.88 -89.80 -132.89
CA SER A 323 -70.83 -90.72 -133.53
C SER A 323 -71.28 -90.21 -134.91
N LYS A 324 -71.70 -88.94 -135.01
CA LYS A 324 -72.04 -88.28 -136.29
C LYS A 324 -70.84 -88.25 -137.25
N LYS A 325 -69.63 -87.96 -136.76
CA LYS A 325 -68.39 -88.02 -137.55
C LYS A 325 -68.05 -89.44 -137.98
N ARG A 326 -68.37 -90.47 -137.20
CA ARG A 326 -68.16 -91.88 -137.58
C ARG A 326 -69.16 -92.32 -138.65
N GLN A 327 -70.43 -91.96 -138.54
CA GLN A 327 -71.42 -92.16 -139.63
C GLN A 327 -71.01 -91.40 -140.89
N ALA A 328 -70.66 -90.12 -140.76
CA ALA A 328 -70.20 -89.30 -141.88
C ALA A 328 -68.84 -89.77 -142.44
N PHE A 329 -67.97 -90.38 -141.63
CA PHE A 329 -66.73 -91.01 -142.09
C PHE A 329 -67.02 -92.31 -142.84
N VAL A 330 -67.92 -93.18 -142.36
CA VAL A 330 -68.33 -94.39 -143.09
C VAL A 330 -68.93 -94.00 -144.44
N SER A 331 -69.89 -93.08 -144.46
CA SER A 331 -70.49 -92.57 -145.71
C SER A 331 -69.48 -91.84 -146.62
N ARG A 332 -68.52 -91.10 -146.06
CA ARG A 332 -67.41 -90.52 -146.84
C ARG A 332 -66.34 -91.53 -147.23
N TYR A 333 -66.21 -92.67 -146.56
CA TYR A 333 -65.25 -93.73 -146.90
C TYR A 333 -65.81 -94.58 -148.03
N GLU A 334 -67.11 -94.89 -147.99
CA GLU A 334 -67.89 -95.41 -149.11
C GLU A 334 -67.79 -94.48 -150.34
N ARG A 335 -67.89 -93.16 -150.14
CA ARG A 335 -67.73 -92.16 -151.21
C ARG A 335 -66.29 -91.99 -151.68
N LEU A 336 -65.32 -91.94 -150.76
CA LEU A 336 -63.90 -91.78 -151.07
C LEU A 336 -63.30 -93.05 -151.67
N LEU A 337 -63.86 -94.23 -151.44
CA LEU A 337 -63.54 -95.41 -152.25
C LEU A 337 -63.80 -95.15 -153.75
N ALA A 338 -64.78 -94.30 -154.10
CA ALA A 338 -65.09 -93.86 -155.47
C ALA A 338 -64.53 -92.46 -155.85
N GLU A 339 -63.66 -91.87 -155.02
CA GLU A 339 -63.02 -90.55 -155.27
C GLU A 339 -61.48 -90.59 -155.08
N LYS A 340 -60.93 -91.51 -154.29
CA LYS A 340 -59.48 -91.86 -154.28
C LYS A 340 -59.04 -92.51 -155.60
N GLU A 341 -60.00 -92.97 -156.41
CA GLU A 341 -59.84 -93.32 -157.83
C GLU A 341 -59.52 -92.11 -158.73
N LYS A 342 -59.55 -90.86 -158.21
CA LYS A 342 -59.50 -89.63 -159.03
C LYS A 342 -58.42 -88.61 -158.64
N GLU A 343 -58.12 -88.41 -157.35
CA GLU A 343 -57.66 -87.09 -156.88
C GLU A 343 -56.27 -87.07 -156.17
N HIS A 344 -55.24 -87.69 -156.77
CA HIS A 344 -53.93 -87.88 -156.11
C HIS A 344 -52.89 -86.73 -156.28
N GLU A 345 -53.31 -85.54 -156.72
CA GLU A 345 -52.46 -84.70 -157.58
C GLU A 345 -51.90 -83.38 -156.98
N GLU A 346 -52.64 -82.63 -156.14
CA GLU A 346 -52.39 -81.17 -156.03
C GLU A 346 -51.66 -80.62 -154.78
N PHE A 347 -51.64 -81.31 -153.63
CA PHE A 347 -51.48 -80.69 -152.29
C PHE A 347 -50.17 -79.92 -151.96
N ARG A 348 -49.10 -80.02 -152.74
CA ARG A 348 -47.69 -79.86 -152.26
C ARG A 348 -47.20 -78.43 -151.90
N ARG A 349 -48.01 -77.35 -151.89
CA ARG A 349 -47.49 -76.04 -152.33
C ARG A 349 -47.05 -74.94 -151.34
N ASN A 350 -47.65 -74.73 -150.16
CA ASN A 350 -47.29 -73.57 -149.28
C ASN A 350 -47.52 -73.83 -147.78
N TRP A 351 -46.55 -73.48 -146.92
CA TRP A 351 -46.60 -73.76 -145.47
C TRP A 351 -46.11 -72.62 -144.54
N GLU A 352 -45.11 -71.81 -144.92
CA GLU A 352 -44.31 -71.07 -143.91
C GLU A 352 -44.49 -69.54 -143.88
N SER A 353 -44.85 -68.98 -142.69
CA SER A 353 -44.25 -67.72 -142.19
C SER A 353 -44.68 -67.26 -140.78
N ARG A 354 -43.65 -66.91 -139.98
CA ARG A 354 -43.57 -65.85 -138.93
C ARG A 354 -44.00 -66.08 -137.46
N SER A 355 -43.30 -65.33 -136.59
CA SER A 355 -43.39 -65.18 -135.11
C SER A 355 -42.81 -63.81 -134.70
N LEU A 356 -42.92 -63.32 -133.44
CA LEU A 356 -42.04 -62.25 -132.87
C LEU A 356 -42.23 -61.93 -131.34
N GLN A 357 -41.13 -61.87 -130.56
CA GLN A 357 -40.74 -60.91 -129.46
C GLN A 357 -41.68 -60.61 -128.23
N ARG A 358 -41.26 -59.94 -127.11
CA ARG A 358 -39.97 -59.32 -126.64
C ARG A 358 -39.63 -59.64 -125.15
N SER A 359 -39.15 -58.70 -124.29
CA SER A 359 -38.65 -58.97 -122.89
C SER A 359 -38.34 -57.72 -122.00
N ALA A 360 -37.94 -57.95 -120.71
CA ALA A 360 -37.34 -57.04 -119.67
C ALA A 360 -38.28 -56.05 -118.91
N SER A 361 -37.96 -55.42 -117.75
CA SER A 361 -36.78 -55.38 -116.81
C SER A 361 -37.28 -55.25 -115.33
N GLU A 362 -36.57 -55.53 -114.22
CA GLU A 362 -35.36 -54.91 -113.58
C GLU A 362 -35.44 -53.39 -113.27
N THR A 363 -34.97 -52.79 -112.14
CA THR A 363 -34.02 -53.20 -111.03
C THR A 363 -34.35 -52.49 -109.67
N LEU A 364 -33.75 -52.86 -108.50
CA LEU A 364 -34.01 -52.25 -107.15
C LEU A 364 -32.78 -52.19 -106.19
N ARG A 365 -32.35 -50.98 -105.69
CA ARG A 365 -31.61 -50.65 -104.42
C ARG A 365 -30.70 -49.39 -104.50
N ARG A 366 -30.71 -48.49 -103.48
CA ARG A 366 -29.53 -47.82 -102.80
C ARG A 366 -29.88 -46.57 -101.95
N LYS A 367 -28.98 -46.25 -100.99
CA LYS A 367 -28.72 -44.99 -100.24
C LYS A 367 -29.47 -44.70 -98.91
N GLU A 368 -28.68 -44.34 -97.90
CA GLU A 368 -29.07 -43.70 -96.64
C GLU A 368 -28.92 -42.15 -96.73
N ARG A 369 -29.34 -41.39 -95.71
CA ARG A 369 -29.50 -39.93 -95.80
C ARG A 369 -28.42 -39.09 -95.06
N PRO A 370 -27.98 -37.95 -95.63
CA PRO A 370 -26.93 -37.09 -95.05
C PRO A 370 -27.40 -36.18 -93.90
N GLU A 371 -28.70 -36.16 -93.57
CA GLU A 371 -29.29 -35.27 -92.56
C GLU A 371 -28.80 -35.60 -91.14
N LEU A 372 -28.56 -36.89 -90.85
CA LEU A 372 -28.19 -37.39 -89.53
C LEU A 372 -26.74 -37.05 -89.11
N LEU A 373 -25.84 -36.80 -90.08
CA LEU A 373 -24.43 -36.50 -89.79
C LEU A 373 -24.27 -35.10 -89.16
N ARG A 374 -24.89 -34.08 -89.75
CA ARG A 374 -24.80 -32.68 -89.27
C ARG A 374 -25.35 -32.49 -87.87
N ALA A 375 -26.39 -33.25 -87.50
CA ALA A 375 -27.01 -33.19 -86.17
C ALA A 375 -26.02 -33.61 -85.07
N ARG A 376 -25.11 -34.53 -85.37
CA ARG A 376 -24.07 -34.98 -84.43
C ARG A 376 -22.97 -33.95 -84.25
N GLU A 377 -22.45 -33.40 -85.34
CA GLU A 377 -21.39 -32.38 -85.34
C GLU A 377 -21.80 -31.13 -84.52
N GLY A 378 -23.05 -30.69 -84.67
CA GLY A 378 -23.60 -29.60 -83.86
C GLY A 378 -23.67 -29.91 -82.36
N ALA A 379 -24.08 -31.13 -81.99
CA ALA A 379 -24.16 -31.53 -80.59
C ALA A 379 -22.78 -31.59 -79.90
N GLU A 380 -21.77 -32.11 -80.60
CA GLU A 380 -20.39 -32.18 -80.11
C GLU A 380 -19.79 -30.76 -79.93
N HIS A 381 -20.09 -29.82 -80.83
CA HIS A 381 -19.66 -28.41 -80.72
C HIS A 381 -20.29 -27.68 -79.52
N PHE A 382 -21.61 -27.79 -79.32
CA PHE A 382 -22.28 -27.15 -78.18
C PHE A 382 -21.84 -27.74 -76.83
N ALA A 383 -21.53 -29.03 -76.77
CA ALA A 383 -20.98 -29.66 -75.56
C ALA A 383 -19.62 -29.07 -75.17
N ALA A 384 -18.72 -28.85 -76.14
CA ALA A 384 -17.42 -28.23 -75.90
C ALA A 384 -17.55 -26.78 -75.39
N LEU A 385 -18.40 -25.96 -76.02
CA LEU A 385 -18.62 -24.57 -75.61
C LEU A 385 -19.30 -24.46 -74.23
N ALA A 386 -20.15 -25.41 -73.86
CA ALA A 386 -20.71 -25.51 -72.50
C ALA A 386 -19.66 -25.90 -71.45
N ALA A 387 -18.68 -26.74 -71.81
CA ALA A 387 -17.57 -27.12 -70.92
C ALA A 387 -16.63 -25.93 -70.66
N GLU A 388 -16.22 -25.20 -71.71
CA GLU A 388 -15.29 -24.07 -71.58
C GLU A 388 -15.89 -22.94 -70.72
N ASN A 389 -17.15 -22.59 -70.93
CA ASN A 389 -17.83 -21.56 -70.13
C ASN A 389 -17.94 -21.94 -68.65
N ARG A 390 -18.18 -23.22 -68.33
CA ARG A 390 -18.15 -23.72 -66.94
C ARG A 390 -16.76 -23.59 -66.32
N GLU A 391 -15.70 -23.79 -67.09
CA GLU A 391 -14.33 -23.65 -66.60
C GLU A 391 -13.92 -22.19 -66.39
N ARG A 392 -14.29 -21.29 -67.31
CA ARG A 392 -14.12 -19.84 -67.16
C ARG A 392 -14.80 -19.33 -65.89
N LEU A 393 -16.04 -19.78 -65.61
CA LEU A 393 -16.76 -19.45 -64.38
C LEU A 393 -16.09 -20.00 -63.10
N ARG A 394 -15.54 -21.23 -63.13
CA ARG A 394 -14.76 -21.76 -62.00
C ARG A 394 -13.53 -20.91 -61.71
N ARG A 395 -12.77 -20.52 -62.73
CA ARG A 395 -11.58 -19.66 -62.59
C ARG A 395 -11.94 -18.27 -62.05
N ALA A 396 -13.03 -17.67 -62.52
CA ALA A 396 -13.52 -16.39 -62.00
C ALA A 396 -13.92 -16.48 -60.52
N ASN A 397 -14.63 -17.54 -60.12
CA ASN A 397 -15.04 -17.75 -58.73
C ASN A 397 -13.85 -18.01 -57.80
N ALA A 398 -12.84 -18.78 -58.22
CA ALA A 398 -11.63 -18.99 -57.44
C ALA A 398 -10.91 -17.65 -57.17
N TYR A 399 -10.65 -16.88 -58.23
CA TYR A 399 -9.99 -15.58 -58.11
C TYR A 399 -10.78 -14.57 -57.23
N ALA A 400 -12.11 -14.62 -57.27
CA ALA A 400 -12.95 -13.80 -56.40
C ALA A 400 -12.86 -14.21 -54.91
N VAL A 401 -12.68 -15.50 -54.61
CA VAL A 401 -12.41 -16.01 -53.26
C VAL A 401 -11.01 -15.63 -52.79
N ASP A 402 -10.00 -15.78 -53.66
CA ASP A 402 -8.61 -15.41 -53.35
C ASP A 402 -8.52 -13.91 -52.97
N GLN A 403 -9.15 -13.02 -53.76
CA GLN A 403 -9.25 -11.59 -53.42
C GLN A 403 -9.96 -11.30 -52.10
N GLN A 404 -10.89 -12.15 -51.64
CA GLN A 404 -11.53 -11.99 -50.32
C GLN A 404 -10.58 -12.45 -49.20
N ILE A 405 -9.84 -13.54 -49.41
CA ILE A 405 -8.82 -14.05 -48.49
C ILE A 405 -7.69 -13.02 -48.32
N GLU A 406 -7.18 -12.43 -49.41
CA GLU A 406 -6.17 -11.35 -49.35
C GLU A 406 -6.65 -10.15 -48.53
N LYS A 407 -7.90 -9.71 -48.71
CA LYS A 407 -8.49 -8.60 -47.94
C LYS A 407 -8.59 -8.94 -46.45
N LEU A 408 -9.01 -10.16 -46.11
CA LEU A 408 -9.07 -10.63 -44.72
C LEU A 408 -7.68 -10.75 -44.09
N LEU A 409 -6.68 -11.22 -44.83
CA LEU A 409 -5.28 -11.27 -44.38
C LEU A 409 -4.71 -9.87 -44.14
N ALA A 410 -4.97 -8.92 -45.04
CA ALA A 410 -4.54 -7.52 -44.87
C ALA A 410 -5.22 -6.84 -43.66
N ILE A 411 -6.50 -7.13 -43.40
CA ILE A 411 -7.20 -6.67 -42.19
C ILE A 411 -6.56 -7.29 -40.94
N ARG A 412 -6.29 -8.61 -40.95
CA ARG A 412 -5.65 -9.31 -39.83
C ARG A 412 -4.24 -8.78 -39.53
N GLN A 413 -3.44 -8.49 -40.56
CA GLN A 413 -2.11 -7.89 -40.40
C GLN A 413 -2.20 -6.50 -39.76
N ARG A 414 -3.17 -5.67 -40.16
CA ARG A 414 -3.39 -4.35 -39.54
C ARG A 414 -3.83 -4.47 -38.07
N ALA A 415 -4.70 -5.43 -37.75
CA ALA A 415 -5.09 -5.72 -36.37
C ALA A 415 -3.88 -6.16 -35.52
N GLN A 416 -3.06 -7.10 -36.03
CA GLN A 416 -1.83 -7.55 -35.37
C GLN A 416 -0.88 -6.38 -35.08
N VAL A 417 -0.60 -5.51 -36.06
CA VAL A 417 0.28 -4.35 -35.87
C VAL A 417 -0.28 -3.38 -34.81
N LEU A 418 -1.60 -3.21 -34.72
CA LEU A 418 -2.22 -2.39 -33.68
C LEU A 418 -2.09 -3.05 -32.29
N GLU A 419 -2.34 -4.35 -32.17
CA GLU A 419 -2.17 -5.12 -30.93
C GLU A 419 -0.72 -5.13 -30.45
N ASP A 420 0.24 -5.39 -31.34
CA ASP A 420 1.67 -5.37 -31.06
C ASP A 420 2.13 -3.97 -30.62
N SER A 421 1.68 -2.91 -31.32
CA SER A 421 2.02 -1.53 -30.96
C SER A 421 1.45 -1.13 -29.59
N LYS A 422 0.27 -1.63 -29.23
CA LYS A 422 -0.33 -1.44 -27.91
C LYS A 422 0.44 -2.21 -26.84
N ALA A 423 0.81 -3.46 -27.10
CA ALA A 423 1.61 -4.27 -26.18
C ALA A 423 2.98 -3.61 -25.91
N ASP A 424 3.62 -3.02 -26.93
CA ASP A 424 4.86 -2.26 -26.76
C ASP A 424 4.67 -0.92 -26.05
N ALA A 425 3.55 -0.22 -26.27
CA ALA A 425 3.20 0.98 -25.50
C ALA A 425 2.98 0.65 -24.01
N ASP A 426 2.26 -0.42 -23.70
CA ASP A 426 2.03 -0.89 -22.32
C ASP A 426 3.34 -1.42 -21.68
N ARG A 427 4.20 -2.13 -22.43
CA ARG A 427 5.57 -2.50 -21.97
C ARG A 427 6.39 -1.25 -21.61
N ARG A 428 6.45 -0.25 -22.49
CA ARG A 428 7.16 1.02 -22.24
C ARG A 428 6.59 1.74 -21.02
N ARG A 429 5.27 1.80 -20.89
CA ARG A 429 4.57 2.38 -19.73
C ARG A 429 4.92 1.65 -18.44
N MET A 430 4.98 0.31 -18.44
CA MET A 430 5.39 -0.48 -17.27
C MET A 430 6.87 -0.28 -16.91
N VAL A 431 7.76 -0.11 -17.88
CA VAL A 431 9.17 0.26 -17.63
C VAL A 431 9.27 1.65 -17.01
N VAL A 432 8.54 2.64 -17.54
CA VAL A 432 8.51 4.00 -16.95
C VAL A 432 7.95 3.96 -15.53
N LEU A 433 6.81 3.29 -15.30
CA LEU A 433 6.21 3.16 -13.96
C LEU A 433 7.14 2.44 -12.98
N ARG A 434 7.85 1.38 -13.41
CA ARG A 434 8.87 0.71 -12.60
C ARG A 434 10.01 1.66 -12.24
N ASN A 435 10.53 2.41 -13.21
CA ASN A 435 11.62 3.35 -12.97
C ASN A 435 11.19 4.48 -12.03
N THR A 436 9.99 5.04 -12.20
CA THR A 436 9.40 6.04 -11.30
C THR A 436 9.15 5.48 -9.89
N ALA A 437 8.77 4.21 -9.76
CA ALA A 437 8.62 3.55 -8.46
C ALA A 437 9.98 3.35 -7.77
N VAL A 438 11.02 2.96 -8.51
CA VAL A 438 12.40 2.83 -7.99
C VAL A 438 12.95 4.18 -7.55
N THR A 439 12.89 5.22 -8.40
CA THR A 439 13.39 6.55 -8.01
C THR A 439 12.58 7.16 -6.87
N LYS A 440 11.26 6.94 -6.81
CA LYS A 440 10.45 7.31 -5.64
C LYS A 440 10.92 6.59 -4.37
N HIS A 441 11.24 5.30 -4.45
CA HIS A 441 11.72 4.50 -3.31
C HIS A 441 13.13 4.93 -2.85
N GLU A 442 14.02 5.26 -3.79
CA GLU A 442 15.34 5.84 -3.51
C GLU A 442 15.24 7.22 -2.86
N LEU A 443 14.37 8.10 -3.36
CA LEU A 443 14.09 9.42 -2.77
C LEU A 443 13.44 9.28 -1.39
N GLN A 444 12.52 8.34 -1.20
CA GLN A 444 11.93 8.03 0.10
C GLN A 444 13.01 7.57 1.09
N HIS A 445 13.89 6.65 0.71
CA HIS A 445 15.03 6.25 1.53
C HIS A 445 16.09 7.35 1.75
N LYS A 446 16.20 8.37 0.87
CA LYS A 446 16.98 9.58 1.16
C LYS A 446 16.26 10.42 2.23
N VAL A 447 14.98 10.72 2.04
CA VAL A 447 14.14 11.51 2.96
C VAL A 447 14.07 10.89 4.36
N ASP A 448 13.91 9.58 4.49
CA ASP A 448 13.83 8.94 5.81
C ASP A 448 15.20 8.90 6.50
N ARG A 449 16.30 8.74 5.75
CA ARG A 449 17.66 8.97 6.26
C ARG A 449 17.93 10.43 6.66
N PHE A 450 17.17 11.41 6.17
CA PHE A 450 17.24 12.80 6.67
C PHE A 450 16.45 12.99 7.97
N LYS A 451 15.37 12.21 8.21
CA LYS A 451 14.56 12.30 9.44
C LYS A 451 15.24 11.67 10.65
N ASP A 452 15.84 10.49 10.47
CA ASP A 452 16.38 9.67 11.56
C ASP A 452 17.78 10.14 12.04
N VAL A 453 18.22 11.33 11.59
CA VAL A 453 19.62 11.77 11.65
C VAL A 453 19.72 13.20 12.19
N GLY A 454 20.47 13.36 13.28
CA GLY A 454 20.67 14.65 13.95
C GLY A 454 21.35 15.72 13.06
N VAL A 455 21.13 16.99 13.42
CA VAL A 455 21.38 18.18 12.57
C VAL A 455 22.80 18.21 11.95
N ASP A 456 23.85 17.93 12.73
CA ASP A 456 25.25 17.95 12.25
C ASP A 456 25.57 16.92 11.15
N LYS A 457 24.77 15.86 11.07
CA LYS A 457 24.86 14.81 10.05
C LYS A 457 23.89 15.08 8.90
N MET A 458 22.71 15.64 9.18
CA MET A 458 21.78 16.13 8.16
C MET A 458 22.47 17.20 7.28
N LEU A 459 23.23 18.12 7.87
CA LEU A 459 24.02 19.12 7.13
C LEU A 459 25.00 18.51 6.13
N LYS A 460 25.69 17.41 6.49
CA LYS A 460 26.61 16.71 5.57
C LYS A 460 25.87 16.02 4.43
N LEU A 461 24.76 15.36 4.74
CA LEU A 461 23.89 14.72 3.74
C LEU A 461 23.24 15.75 2.80
N LEU A 462 23.10 17.01 3.22
CA LEU A 462 22.67 18.13 2.37
C LEU A 462 23.79 18.65 1.46
N GLU A 463 25.07 18.50 1.82
CA GLU A 463 26.21 18.79 0.93
C GLU A 463 26.37 17.71 -0.17
N ASP A 464 25.92 16.47 0.08
CA ASP A 464 25.90 15.34 -0.87
C ASP A 464 24.68 15.34 -1.84
N VAL A 465 23.82 16.37 -1.81
CA VAL A 465 22.60 16.46 -2.63
C VAL A 465 22.60 17.75 -3.46
N GLU A 466 22.21 17.64 -4.74
CA GLU A 466 21.99 18.79 -5.61
C GLU A 466 20.72 19.56 -5.19
N ILE A 467 20.88 20.48 -4.25
CA ILE A 467 19.81 21.36 -3.76
C ILE A 467 19.60 22.53 -4.73
N GLU A 468 18.35 22.79 -5.12
CA GLU A 468 18.00 23.94 -5.96
C GLU A 468 18.44 25.28 -5.34
N PRO A 469 18.90 26.26 -6.15
CA PRO A 469 19.54 27.48 -5.63
C PRO A 469 18.61 28.38 -4.81
N GLU A 470 17.28 28.23 -4.91
CA GLU A 470 16.32 28.95 -4.08
C GLU A 470 16.11 28.27 -2.73
N ALA A 471 15.97 26.94 -2.72
CA ALA A 471 15.95 26.15 -1.48
C ALA A 471 17.26 26.29 -0.70
N ALA A 472 18.41 26.30 -1.38
CA ALA A 472 19.72 26.52 -0.76
C ALA A 472 19.85 27.90 -0.09
N LYS A 473 19.26 28.96 -0.67
CA LYS A 473 19.18 30.27 0.01
C LYS A 473 18.33 30.17 1.28
N ARG A 474 17.12 29.63 1.17
CA ARG A 474 16.17 29.57 2.29
C ARG A 474 16.67 28.69 3.44
N ILE A 475 17.38 27.60 3.15
CA ILE A 475 18.04 26.78 4.17
C ILE A 475 19.17 27.57 4.86
N ASN A 476 19.98 28.32 4.10
CA ASN A 476 21.05 29.14 4.69
C ASN A 476 20.53 30.30 5.54
N GLU A 477 19.38 30.90 5.21
CA GLU A 477 18.68 31.86 6.08
C GLU A 477 18.32 31.21 7.43
N ILE A 478 17.66 30.05 7.40
CA ILE A 478 17.24 29.31 8.60
C ILE A 478 18.45 28.85 9.44
N LEU A 479 19.54 28.40 8.80
CA LEU A 479 20.77 28.04 9.50
C LEU A 479 21.43 29.25 10.17
N SER A 480 21.40 30.42 9.52
CA SER A 480 21.87 31.68 10.12
C SER A 480 21.01 32.12 11.31
N GLU A 481 19.69 31.95 11.24
CA GLU A 481 18.77 32.20 12.37
C GLU A 481 19.05 31.24 13.55
N LEU A 482 19.41 29.99 13.27
CA LEU A 482 19.76 28.96 14.26
C LEU A 482 21.23 28.98 14.73
N GLN A 483 22.04 29.95 14.28
CA GLN A 483 23.47 30.07 14.57
C GLN A 483 24.32 28.84 14.15
N LEU A 484 23.87 28.12 13.12
CA LEU A 484 24.54 26.96 12.53
C LEU A 484 25.36 27.37 11.29
N PRO A 485 26.45 26.64 10.96
CA PRO A 485 27.26 26.95 9.79
C PRO A 485 26.47 26.78 8.48
N PRO A 486 26.58 27.74 7.54
CA PRO A 486 25.87 27.67 6.26
C PRO A 486 26.43 26.54 5.37
N LEU A 487 25.56 25.97 4.52
CA LEU A 487 25.92 24.94 3.54
C LEU A 487 27.05 25.45 2.62
N GLY A 488 28.10 24.63 2.44
CA GLY A 488 29.27 25.01 1.66
C GLY A 488 30.28 25.91 2.40
N TRP A 489 30.13 26.10 3.72
CA TRP A 489 31.14 26.72 4.61
C TRP A 489 32.56 26.17 4.32
N ARG A 490 32.70 24.83 4.21
CA ARG A 490 33.99 24.13 4.05
C ARG A 490 34.69 24.45 2.74
N LEU A 491 33.92 24.74 1.68
CA LEU A 491 34.41 25.12 0.36
C LEU A 491 34.95 26.55 0.31
N ARG A 492 34.72 27.38 1.34
CA ARG A 492 35.32 28.71 1.48
C ARG A 492 36.63 28.66 2.25
N GLU A 493 36.70 27.89 3.34
CA GLU A 493 37.94 27.68 4.12
C GLU A 493 39.08 27.17 3.22
N LEU A 494 38.79 26.17 2.38
CA LEU A 494 39.74 25.61 1.40
C LEU A 494 40.22 26.60 0.32
N ARG A 495 39.53 27.74 0.11
CA ARG A 495 40.00 28.82 -0.78
C ARG A 495 40.83 29.88 -0.08
N HIS A 496 40.69 30.06 1.23
CA HIS A 496 41.54 30.99 2.00
C HIS A 496 42.86 30.36 2.46
N CYS A 497 42.91 29.05 2.70
CA CYS A 497 44.18 28.35 2.93
C CYS A 497 45.03 28.14 1.64
N GLY A 498 44.57 28.65 0.49
CA GLY A 498 45.21 28.47 -0.82
C GLY A 498 46.04 29.67 -1.32
N GLN A 499 46.17 30.74 -0.54
CA GLN A 499 46.98 31.92 -0.90
C GLN A 499 48.04 32.20 0.18
N GLN A 500 49.10 31.39 0.17
CA GLN A 500 50.40 31.79 0.71
C GLN A 500 51.43 31.85 -0.42
N GLU A 501 52.43 32.72 -0.22
CA GLU A 501 53.32 33.23 -1.25
C GLU A 501 54.23 32.16 -1.84
N ILE A 502 54.30 32.08 -3.17
CA ILE A 502 55.48 31.55 -3.86
C ILE A 502 56.30 32.77 -4.26
N TRP A 503 57.36 33.05 -3.50
CA TRP A 503 58.44 33.92 -3.95
C TRP A 503 59.24 33.18 -5.03
N LEU A 504 59.58 33.90 -6.10
CA LEU A 504 60.47 33.44 -7.16
C LEU A 504 61.86 34.05 -6.96
N GLU A 505 62.89 33.22 -7.13
CA GLU A 505 64.08 33.58 -7.89
C GLU A 505 63.89 33.12 -9.34
#